data_AF-A0A7J4FAD5-F1
#
_entry.id   AF-A0A7J4FAD5-F1
#
_cell.length_a   1.000
_cell.length_b   1.000
_cell.length_c   1.000
_cell.angle_alpha   90.00
_cell.angle_beta   90.00
_cell.angle_gamma   90.00
#
_symmetry.space_group_name_H-M   'P 1'
#
loop_
_entity.id
_entity.type
_entity.pdbx_description
1 polymer ?
#
loop_
_entity_poly.entity_id
_entity_poly.type
_entity_poly.pdbx_seq_one_letter_code
_entity_poly.pdbx_strand_id
1 'polypeptide(L)'
;MHPLDIIRLSVGVLALGVASYTDLRTRRVPNRLWGFVMPFALALLALQPFMEDRPLDALVVPMTLIFVLPVFFEGGRRTDLSEHVLSYPIWVVFVVLSIATLVTLLLLGGDPRGLVVPGLLLLVYGMYIVGLLHGGGDAKAMIALVLLVPFPPLDWDPMIRTPSLFPFPIVVLTNSMILFLVIPVALFLLNLVRGDLGLPEMFFGYRMPLRKARREHVWPMERVVGDRVVLVLFPSRIEPDETYAQLARRGRDRIWVSPKFPFMVPLLMGFVAAFLLGDLMAALVLRGILGR
;
A
#
# COMPACT_ATOMS: atom_id res chain seq x y z
N MET A 1 6.27 11.97 21.75
CA MET A 1 5.13 11.80 20.82
C MET A 1 4.01 12.72 21.22
N HIS A 2 3.68 13.65 20.34
CA HIS A 2 2.58 14.57 20.50
C HIS A 2 1.21 13.84 20.52
N PRO A 3 0.19 14.34 21.25
CA PRO A 3 -1.12 13.67 21.35
C PRO A 3 -1.78 13.38 19.99
N LEU A 4 -1.63 14.28 19.02
CA LEU A 4 -2.13 14.10 17.65
C LEU A 4 -1.54 12.86 16.98
N ASP A 5 -0.25 12.59 17.22
CA ASP A 5 0.44 11.47 16.59
C ASP A 5 0.07 10.13 17.23
N ILE A 6 -0.25 10.12 18.53
CA ILE A 6 -0.82 8.96 19.20
C ILE A 6 -2.18 8.60 18.60
N ILE A 7 -3.02 9.61 18.33
CA ILE A 7 -4.32 9.41 17.66
C ILE A 7 -4.10 8.85 16.25
N ARG A 8 -3.18 9.45 15.47
CA ARG A 8 -2.84 9.00 14.11
C ARG A 8 -2.32 7.57 14.08
N LEU A 9 -1.40 7.23 14.98
CA LEU A 9 -0.86 5.88 15.14
C LEU A 9 -1.98 4.89 15.48
N SER A 10 -2.80 5.22 16.47
CA SER A 10 -3.89 4.34 16.93
C SER A 10 -4.91 4.08 15.83
N VAL A 11 -5.35 5.14 15.14
CA VAL A 11 -6.31 5.04 14.03
C VAL A 11 -5.69 4.32 12.83
N GLY A 12 -4.44 4.59 12.52
CA GLY A 12 -3.72 3.92 11.43
C GLY A 12 -3.55 2.41 11.68
N VAL A 13 -3.12 2.02 12.89
CA VAL A 13 -3.00 0.62 13.30
C VAL A 13 -4.36 -0.07 13.25
N LEU A 14 -5.41 0.56 13.78
CA LEU A 14 -6.76 -0.02 13.77
C LEU A 14 -7.28 -0.18 12.33
N ALA A 15 -7.17 0.87 11.51
CA ALA A 15 -7.64 0.86 10.14
C ALA A 15 -6.91 -0.18 9.28
N LEU A 16 -5.57 -0.16 9.30
CA LEU A 16 -4.75 -1.11 8.55
C LEU A 16 -4.83 -2.53 9.13
N GLY A 17 -5.07 -2.67 10.43
CA GLY A 17 -5.35 -3.96 11.08
C GLY A 17 -6.65 -4.59 10.57
N VAL A 18 -7.74 -3.82 10.54
CA VAL A 18 -9.01 -4.26 9.98
C VAL A 18 -8.88 -4.53 8.47
N ALA A 19 -8.18 -3.67 7.73
CA ALA A 19 -7.91 -3.88 6.31
C ALA A 19 -7.12 -5.17 6.08
N SER A 20 -6.06 -5.41 6.85
CA SER A 20 -5.23 -6.62 6.79
C SER A 20 -6.04 -7.88 7.09
N TYR A 21 -6.84 -7.85 8.17
CA TYR A 21 -7.69 -8.98 8.55
C TYR A 21 -8.74 -9.33 7.48
N THR A 22 -9.44 -8.30 6.97
CA THR A 22 -10.44 -8.50 5.92
C THR A 22 -9.81 -8.94 4.61
N ASP A 23 -8.67 -8.39 4.23
CA ASP A 23 -7.98 -8.78 3.00
C ASP A 23 -7.43 -10.22 3.08
N LEU A 24 -6.91 -10.65 4.24
CA LEU A 24 -6.52 -12.05 4.46
C LEU A 24 -7.71 -13.01 4.35
N ARG A 25 -8.87 -12.64 4.90
CA ARG A 25 -10.04 -13.52 4.99
C ARG A 25 -10.88 -13.55 3.71
N THR A 26 -11.14 -12.39 3.12
CA THR A 26 -12.11 -12.22 2.02
C THR A 26 -11.51 -11.62 0.75
N ARG A 27 -10.20 -11.31 0.73
CA ARG A 27 -9.48 -10.71 -0.43
C ARG A 27 -10.04 -9.38 -0.90
N ARG A 28 -10.81 -8.72 -0.03
CA ARG A 28 -11.49 -7.46 -0.31
C ARG A 28 -11.62 -6.68 0.99
N VAL A 29 -11.13 -5.45 0.97
CA VAL A 29 -11.35 -4.50 2.06
C VAL A 29 -12.68 -3.77 1.82
N PRO A 30 -13.58 -3.72 2.82
CA PRO A 30 -14.87 -3.07 2.66
C PRO A 30 -14.72 -1.54 2.47
N ASN A 31 -15.40 -0.98 1.48
CA ASN A 31 -15.40 0.47 1.23
C ASN A 31 -15.83 1.31 2.44
N ARG A 32 -16.68 0.76 3.33
CA ARG A 32 -17.13 1.43 4.56
C ARG A 32 -15.97 1.80 5.49
N LEU A 33 -14.90 0.99 5.52
CA LEU A 33 -13.72 1.31 6.33
C LEU A 33 -13.11 2.64 5.90
N TRP A 34 -12.85 2.80 4.60
CA TRP A 34 -12.36 4.04 4.02
C TRP A 34 -13.37 5.19 4.19
N GLY A 35 -14.65 4.83 4.17
CA GLY A 35 -15.81 5.63 4.57
C GLY A 35 -15.65 6.41 5.88
N PHE A 36 -15.00 5.81 6.87
CA PHE A 36 -14.79 6.43 8.18
C PHE A 36 -13.38 7.00 8.35
N VAL A 37 -12.37 6.29 7.83
CA VAL A 37 -10.97 6.64 8.05
C VAL A 37 -10.56 7.92 7.33
N MET A 38 -10.94 8.10 6.07
CA MET A 38 -10.49 9.28 5.31
C MET A 38 -11.14 10.59 5.78
N PRO A 39 -12.45 10.67 6.09
CA PRO A 39 -13.02 11.90 6.65
C PRO A 39 -12.40 12.25 8.01
N PHE A 40 -12.14 11.25 8.86
CA PHE A 40 -11.46 11.46 10.13
C PHE A 40 -10.02 11.96 9.92
N ALA A 41 -9.27 11.33 9.01
CA ALA A 41 -7.92 11.76 8.64
C ALA A 41 -7.89 13.19 8.08
N LEU A 42 -8.87 13.54 7.23
CA LEU A 42 -9.02 14.87 6.67
C LEU A 42 -9.34 15.91 7.76
N ALA A 43 -10.16 15.56 8.76
CA ALA A 43 -10.42 16.42 9.90
C ALA A 43 -9.14 16.67 10.73
N LEU A 44 -8.32 15.64 10.94
CA LEU A 44 -7.01 15.81 11.60
C LEU A 44 -6.06 16.66 10.76
N LEU A 45 -6.03 16.48 9.44
CA LEU A 45 -5.24 17.30 8.52
C LEU A 45 -5.67 18.77 8.57
N ALA A 46 -6.97 19.04 8.63
CA ALA A 46 -7.50 20.39 8.73
C ALA A 46 -7.25 21.03 10.10
N LEU A 47 -7.20 20.24 11.18
CA LEU A 47 -6.96 20.73 12.52
C LEU A 47 -5.48 21.05 12.78
N GLN A 48 -4.56 20.29 12.17
CA GLN A 48 -3.12 20.40 12.42
C GLN A 48 -2.57 21.85 12.25
N PRO A 49 -2.85 22.58 11.15
CA PRO A 49 -2.39 23.96 10.97
C PRO A 49 -2.74 24.90 12.13
N PHE A 50 -3.91 24.73 12.74
CA PHE A 50 -4.36 25.55 13.87
C PHE A 50 -3.68 25.18 15.18
N MET A 51 -3.31 23.90 15.36
CA MET A 51 -2.56 23.44 16.52
C MET A 51 -1.10 23.89 16.50
N GLU A 52 -0.56 24.16 15.31
CA GLU A 52 0.83 24.57 15.09
C GLU A 52 0.98 26.08 14.89
N ASP A 53 -0.07 26.88 15.16
CA ASP A 53 -0.11 28.33 14.95
C ASP A 53 0.19 28.78 13.50
N ARG A 54 -0.16 27.94 12.52
CA ARG A 54 0.03 28.16 11.08
C ARG A 54 -1.28 28.08 10.29
N PRO A 55 -2.28 28.94 10.56
CA PRO A 55 -3.62 28.80 9.97
C PRO A 55 -3.64 28.92 8.44
N LEU A 56 -2.67 29.61 7.84
CA LEU A 56 -2.54 29.70 6.38
C LEU A 56 -2.33 28.32 5.72
N ASP A 57 -1.67 27.39 6.41
CA ASP A 57 -1.41 26.05 5.90
C ASP A 57 -2.71 25.25 5.74
N ALA A 58 -3.82 25.66 6.39
CA ALA A 58 -5.14 25.05 6.20
C ALA A 58 -5.73 25.29 4.80
N LEU A 59 -5.18 26.25 4.03
CA LEU A 59 -5.52 26.45 2.62
C LEU A 59 -5.24 25.21 1.75
N VAL A 60 -4.52 24.22 2.29
CA VAL A 60 -4.28 22.96 1.57
C VAL A 60 -5.48 22.00 1.57
N VAL A 61 -6.41 22.16 2.50
CA VAL A 61 -7.53 21.24 2.68
C VAL A 61 -8.51 21.26 1.49
N PRO A 62 -8.92 22.42 0.95
CA PRO A 62 -9.90 22.47 -0.13
C PRO A 62 -9.47 21.74 -1.41
N MET A 63 -8.22 21.89 -1.87
CA MET A 63 -7.79 21.16 -3.07
C MET A 63 -7.54 19.67 -2.79
N THR A 64 -7.08 19.31 -1.59
CA THR A 64 -7.07 17.91 -1.15
C THR A 64 -8.48 17.30 -1.18
N LEU A 65 -9.50 18.03 -0.74
CA LEU A 65 -10.89 17.59 -0.78
C LEU A 65 -11.38 17.37 -2.21
N ILE A 66 -11.07 18.27 -3.14
CA ILE A 66 -11.42 18.14 -4.57
C ILE A 66 -10.87 16.84 -5.17
N PHE A 67 -9.69 16.40 -4.75
CA PHE A 67 -9.12 15.13 -5.17
C PHE A 67 -9.80 13.92 -4.52
N VAL A 68 -10.04 14.00 -3.21
CA VAL A 68 -10.50 12.85 -2.41
C VAL A 68 -11.99 12.55 -2.65
N LEU A 69 -12.82 13.58 -2.86
CA LEU A 69 -14.28 13.40 -3.00
C LEU A 69 -14.66 12.48 -4.19
N PRO A 70 -14.15 12.66 -5.42
CA PRO A 70 -14.45 11.76 -6.54
C PRO A 70 -14.04 10.32 -6.26
N VAL A 71 -12.86 10.10 -5.68
CA VAL A 71 -12.36 8.78 -5.26
C VAL A 71 -13.32 8.09 -4.29
N PHE A 72 -13.98 8.88 -3.44
CA PHE A 72 -14.92 8.43 -2.43
C PHE A 72 -16.28 8.04 -3.01
N PHE A 73 -16.87 8.93 -3.83
CA PHE A 73 -18.24 8.77 -4.34
C PHE A 73 -18.33 7.83 -5.55
N GLU A 74 -17.32 7.80 -6.41
CA GLU A 74 -17.34 6.97 -7.62
C GLU A 74 -16.88 5.53 -7.37
N GLY A 75 -16.13 5.29 -6.29
CA GLY A 75 -15.63 3.97 -5.90
C GLY A 75 -16.69 2.94 -5.47
N GLY A 76 -17.98 3.20 -5.73
CA GLY A 76 -19.13 2.35 -5.41
C GLY A 76 -19.62 1.45 -6.55
N ARG A 77 -19.27 1.73 -7.82
CA ARG A 77 -19.56 0.81 -8.94
C ARG A 77 -18.34 -0.05 -9.25
N ARG A 78 -18.62 -1.29 -9.68
CA ARG A 78 -17.61 -2.32 -9.96
C ARG A 78 -16.47 -1.74 -10.78
N THR A 79 -15.27 -1.99 -10.28
CA THR A 79 -14.00 -2.06 -11.02
C THR A 79 -13.51 -0.76 -11.66
N ASP A 80 -12.24 -0.50 -11.36
CA ASP A 80 -11.37 0.49 -11.97
C ASP A 80 -11.53 1.96 -11.54
N LEU A 81 -10.54 2.46 -10.78
CA LEU A 81 -10.30 3.90 -10.71
C LEU A 81 -9.89 4.46 -12.09
N SER A 82 -9.62 3.60 -13.09
CA SER A 82 -9.19 3.98 -14.43
C SER A 82 -10.33 4.45 -15.36
N GLU A 83 -11.57 3.99 -15.17
CA GLU A 83 -12.62 4.30 -16.15
C GLU A 83 -13.25 5.68 -15.94
N HIS A 84 -13.34 6.21 -14.70
CA HIS A 84 -14.13 7.43 -14.46
C HIS A 84 -13.62 8.41 -13.37
N VAL A 85 -12.66 8.02 -12.51
CA VAL A 85 -12.50 8.69 -11.19
C VAL A 85 -12.02 10.14 -11.23
N LEU A 86 -11.47 10.60 -12.34
CA LEU A 86 -11.35 12.04 -12.57
C LEU A 86 -11.47 12.35 -14.05
N SER A 87 -12.64 12.86 -14.44
CA SER A 87 -12.77 13.59 -15.70
C SER A 87 -11.64 14.63 -15.81
N TYR A 88 -11.05 14.76 -17.01
CA TYR A 88 -9.99 15.74 -17.32
C TYR A 88 -10.19 17.13 -16.66
N PRO A 89 -11.41 17.73 -16.61
CA PRO A 89 -11.60 19.02 -15.93
C PRO A 89 -11.30 19.01 -14.42
N ILE A 90 -11.54 17.92 -13.69
CA ILE A 90 -11.27 17.86 -12.24
C ILE A 90 -9.75 17.91 -11.99
N TRP A 91 -8.94 17.24 -12.82
CA TRP A 91 -7.47 17.32 -12.73
C TRP A 91 -6.97 18.74 -12.95
N VAL A 92 -7.48 19.42 -13.98
CA VAL A 92 -7.09 20.79 -14.29
C VAL A 92 -7.42 21.70 -13.12
N VAL A 93 -8.64 21.60 -12.56
CA VAL A 93 -9.06 22.37 -11.38
C VAL A 93 -8.16 22.07 -10.18
N PHE A 94 -7.88 20.80 -9.90
CA PHE A 94 -7.01 20.40 -8.80
C PHE A 94 -5.59 20.98 -8.92
N VAL A 95 -4.99 20.89 -10.11
CA VAL A 95 -3.63 21.40 -10.37
C VAL A 95 -3.61 22.92 -10.29
N VAL A 96 -4.57 23.60 -10.92
CA VAL A 96 -4.69 25.07 -10.89
C VAL A 96 -4.86 25.57 -9.46
N LEU A 97 -5.73 24.94 -8.66
CA LEU A 97 -5.91 25.31 -7.27
C LEU A 97 -4.67 25.01 -6.41
N SER A 98 -3.97 23.90 -6.68
CA SER A 98 -2.72 23.60 -5.97
C SER A 98 -1.62 24.65 -6.26
N ILE A 99 -1.53 25.12 -7.52
CA ILE A 99 -0.62 26.20 -7.91
C ILE A 99 -1.05 27.53 -7.27
N ALA A 100 -2.35 27.84 -7.29
CA ALA A 100 -2.88 29.04 -6.66
C ALA A 100 -2.57 29.05 -5.16
N THR A 101 -2.82 27.94 -4.47
CA THR A 101 -2.47 27.78 -3.04
C THR A 101 -0.97 27.93 -2.81
N LEU A 102 -0.10 27.37 -3.66
CA LEU A 102 1.35 27.57 -3.57
C LEU A 102 1.72 29.05 -3.64
N VAL A 103 1.20 29.77 -4.64
CA VAL A 103 1.46 31.19 -4.82
C VAL A 103 0.97 31.97 -3.60
N THR A 104 -0.24 31.69 -3.10
CA THR A 104 -0.79 32.33 -1.91
C THR A 104 0.06 32.08 -0.66
N LEU A 105 0.49 30.84 -0.43
CA LEU A 105 1.37 30.50 0.71
C LEU A 105 2.70 31.26 0.62
N LEU A 106 3.33 31.29 -0.56
CA LEU A 106 4.59 32.02 -0.75
C LEU A 106 4.44 33.54 -0.54
N LEU A 107 3.34 34.13 -1.00
CA LEU A 107 3.08 35.57 -0.88
C LEU A 107 2.74 36.00 0.56
N LEU A 108 2.02 35.15 1.30
CA LEU A 108 1.55 35.44 2.66
C LEU A 108 2.48 34.89 3.76
N GLY A 109 3.60 34.26 3.38
CA GLY A 109 4.57 33.69 4.33
C GLY A 109 4.10 32.38 5.00
N GLY A 110 3.19 31.64 4.39
CA GLY A 110 2.79 30.29 4.82
C GLY A 110 3.83 29.23 4.47
N ASP A 111 3.73 28.04 5.07
CA ASP A 111 4.67 26.95 4.81
C ASP A 111 4.25 26.13 3.57
N PRO A 112 5.01 26.16 2.46
CA PRO A 112 4.66 25.41 1.27
C PRO A 112 4.71 23.89 1.47
N ARG A 113 5.28 23.38 2.57
CA ARG A 113 5.34 21.93 2.87
C ARG A 113 3.96 21.27 2.89
N GLY A 114 2.88 22.01 3.20
CA GLY A 114 1.52 21.49 3.13
C GLY A 114 1.14 20.91 1.75
N LEU A 115 1.78 21.40 0.67
CA LEU A 115 1.56 20.91 -0.70
C LEU A 115 2.17 19.54 -0.98
N VAL A 116 2.92 18.97 -0.02
CA VAL A 116 3.30 17.57 -0.08
C VAL A 116 2.06 16.67 -0.12
N VAL A 117 0.97 17.02 0.57
CA VAL A 117 -0.27 16.24 0.56
C VAL A 117 -0.86 16.08 -0.85
N PRO A 118 -1.23 17.16 -1.56
CA PRO A 118 -1.73 17.05 -2.94
C PRO A 118 -0.70 16.41 -3.88
N GLY A 119 0.59 16.70 -3.72
CA GLY A 119 1.65 16.05 -4.50
C GLY A 119 1.71 14.53 -4.31
N LEU A 120 1.55 14.05 -3.08
CA LEU A 120 1.47 12.62 -2.76
C LEU A 120 0.20 11.97 -3.31
N LEU A 121 -0.93 12.68 -3.31
CA LEU A 121 -2.16 12.19 -3.92
C LEU A 121 -2.01 11.99 -5.42
N LEU A 122 -1.39 12.96 -6.12
CA LEU A 122 -1.01 12.82 -7.54
C LEU A 122 -0.12 11.59 -7.75
N LEU A 123 0.90 11.43 -6.89
CA LEU A 123 1.84 10.32 -6.97
C LEU A 123 1.13 8.97 -6.79
N VAL A 124 0.28 8.83 -5.77
CA VAL A 124 -0.47 7.59 -5.51
C VAL A 124 -1.38 7.24 -6.68
N TYR A 125 -2.01 8.24 -7.29
CA TYR A 125 -2.82 8.01 -8.48
C TYR A 125 -1.98 7.64 -9.71
N GLY A 126 -0.83 8.29 -9.91
CA GLY A 126 0.13 7.91 -10.95
C GLY A 126 0.59 6.45 -10.77
N MET A 127 0.89 6.04 -9.53
CA MET A 127 1.22 4.65 -9.21
C MET A 127 0.07 3.69 -9.52
N TYR A 128 -1.18 4.11 -9.35
CA TYR A 128 -2.34 3.32 -9.74
C TYR A 128 -2.45 3.18 -11.26
N ILE A 129 -2.32 4.27 -12.03
CA ILE A 129 -2.41 4.22 -13.50
C ILE A 129 -1.33 3.31 -14.10
N VAL A 130 -0.09 3.43 -13.62
CA VAL A 130 1.04 2.62 -14.11
C VAL A 130 0.93 1.16 -13.66
N GLY A 131 -0.05 0.83 -12.81
CA GLY A 131 -0.30 -0.53 -12.33
C GLY A 131 0.62 -0.96 -11.20
N LEU A 132 1.36 -0.04 -10.58
CA LEU A 132 2.17 -0.34 -9.39
C LEU A 132 1.25 -0.70 -8.20
N LEU A 133 0.13 0.01 -8.06
CA LEU A 133 -0.95 -0.32 -7.14
C LEU A 133 -2.03 -1.11 -7.89
N HIS A 134 -2.07 -2.41 -7.67
CA HIS A 134 -2.82 -3.37 -8.51
C HIS A 134 -4.33 -3.39 -8.26
N GLY A 135 -4.81 -2.75 -7.18
CA GLY A 135 -6.22 -2.70 -6.83
C GLY A 135 -6.64 -1.37 -6.21
N GLY A 136 -7.91 -1.02 -6.39
CA GLY A 136 -8.47 0.20 -5.79
C GLY A 136 -8.50 0.19 -4.26
N GLY A 137 -8.42 -0.99 -3.62
CA GLY A 137 -8.21 -1.09 -2.18
C GLY A 137 -6.84 -0.55 -1.76
N ASP A 138 -5.79 -0.92 -2.49
CA ASP A 138 -4.40 -0.52 -2.24
C ASP A 138 -4.23 1.00 -2.38
N ALA A 139 -4.80 1.56 -3.46
CA ALA A 139 -4.82 3.00 -3.67
C ALA A 139 -5.57 3.75 -2.55
N LYS A 140 -6.73 3.25 -2.11
CA LYS A 140 -7.46 3.85 -0.99
C LYS A 140 -6.68 3.77 0.32
N ALA A 141 -5.95 2.69 0.58
CA ALA A 141 -5.09 2.59 1.75
C ALA A 141 -3.97 3.64 1.72
N MET A 142 -3.32 3.81 0.57
CA MET A 142 -2.29 4.83 0.39
C MET A 142 -2.86 6.25 0.54
N ILE A 143 -4.01 6.55 -0.07
CA ILE A 143 -4.69 7.85 0.10
C ILE A 143 -5.02 8.10 1.57
N ALA A 144 -5.55 7.10 2.28
CA ALA A 144 -5.86 7.22 3.69
C ALA A 144 -4.60 7.54 4.53
N LEU A 145 -3.46 6.91 4.22
CA LEU A 145 -2.18 7.23 4.86
C LEU A 145 -1.69 8.65 4.56
N VAL A 146 -1.82 9.11 3.31
CA VAL A 146 -1.46 10.47 2.91
C VAL A 146 -2.26 11.51 3.69
N LEU A 147 -3.55 11.25 3.94
CA LEU A 147 -4.37 12.15 4.74
C LEU A 147 -4.07 12.05 6.24
N LEU A 148 -3.82 10.83 6.74
CA LEU A 148 -3.70 10.57 8.17
C LEU A 148 -2.36 11.03 8.74
N VAL A 149 -1.26 10.73 8.03
CA VAL A 149 0.12 10.94 8.47
C VAL A 149 1.00 11.45 7.31
N PRO A 150 0.74 12.66 6.78
CA PRO A 150 1.50 13.19 5.65
C PRO A 150 2.98 13.48 5.99
N PHE A 151 3.25 13.81 7.24
CA PHE A 151 4.56 14.17 7.75
C PHE A 151 4.99 13.22 8.87
N PRO A 152 6.30 13.10 9.13
CA PRO A 152 6.79 12.38 10.30
C PRO A 152 6.17 12.95 11.59
N PRO A 153 5.95 12.11 12.62
CA PRO A 153 5.37 12.57 13.87
C PRO A 153 6.17 13.73 14.52
N LEU A 154 5.49 14.56 15.28
CA LEU A 154 6.09 15.62 16.10
C LEU A 154 6.72 14.99 17.35
N ASP A 155 7.91 15.47 17.72
CA ASP A 155 8.75 14.90 18.79
C ASP A 155 8.93 13.37 18.61
N TRP A 156 9.14 12.97 17.36
CA TRP A 156 9.36 11.59 16.98
C TRP A 156 10.80 11.18 17.31
N ASP A 157 10.92 10.17 18.16
CA ASP A 157 12.20 9.56 18.51
C ASP A 157 12.19 8.07 18.14
N PRO A 158 12.37 7.75 16.85
CA PRO A 158 12.44 6.36 16.40
C PRO A 158 13.73 5.69 16.88
N MET A 159 13.70 4.36 17.01
CA MET A 159 14.86 3.58 17.42
C MET A 159 16.08 3.80 16.52
N ILE A 160 15.85 3.98 15.21
CA ILE A 160 16.89 4.34 14.25
C ILE A 160 16.72 5.81 13.88
N ARG A 161 17.56 6.65 14.49
CA ARG A 161 17.58 8.10 14.30
C ARG A 161 18.26 8.48 12.99
N THR A 162 17.55 8.30 11.89
CA THR A 162 17.99 8.73 10.55
C THR A 162 17.00 9.73 9.97
N PRO A 163 17.50 10.80 9.31
CA PRO A 163 16.60 11.73 8.61
C PRO A 163 15.81 10.98 7.55
N SER A 164 14.50 11.21 7.49
CA SER A 164 13.65 10.58 6.49
C SER A 164 14.02 11.08 5.09
N LEU A 165 14.19 10.16 4.14
CA LEU A 165 14.48 10.50 2.75
C LEU A 165 13.24 10.98 2.00
N PHE A 166 12.06 10.53 2.45
CA PHE A 166 10.79 10.76 1.78
C PHE A 166 9.72 11.28 2.74
N PRO A 167 8.61 11.83 2.21
CA PRO A 167 7.40 12.05 3.01
C PRO A 167 6.92 10.75 3.67
N PHE A 168 6.27 10.89 4.82
CA PHE A 168 6.03 9.77 5.72
C PHE A 168 5.20 8.61 5.11
N PRO A 169 4.16 8.84 4.27
CA PRO A 169 3.44 7.75 3.60
C PRO A 169 4.33 6.91 2.67
N ILE A 170 5.36 7.52 2.07
CA ILE A 170 6.33 6.82 1.23
C ILE A 170 7.36 6.08 2.09
N VAL A 171 7.72 6.61 3.26
CA VAL A 171 8.51 5.87 4.26
C VAL A 171 7.77 4.60 4.69
N VAL A 172 6.46 4.71 4.97
CA VAL A 172 5.62 3.56 5.28
C VAL A 172 5.64 2.55 4.13
N LEU A 173 5.43 2.99 2.89
CA LEU A 173 5.46 2.12 1.72
C LEU A 173 6.82 1.43 1.52
N THR A 174 7.91 2.16 1.61
CA THR A 174 9.28 1.61 1.42
C THR A 174 9.65 0.64 2.55
N ASN A 175 9.33 0.96 3.81
CA ASN A 175 9.46 0.02 4.92
C ASN A 175 8.65 -1.25 4.66
N SER A 176 7.42 -1.11 4.14
CA SER A 176 6.56 -2.25 3.78
C SER A 176 7.20 -3.13 2.72
N MET A 177 7.82 -2.53 1.69
CA MET A 177 8.53 -3.25 0.63
C MET A 177 9.75 -3.99 1.16
N ILE A 178 10.53 -3.37 2.05
CA ILE A 178 11.69 -4.02 2.70
C ILE A 178 11.22 -5.22 3.52
N LEU A 179 10.19 -5.05 4.35
CA LEU A 179 9.63 -6.14 5.16
C LEU A 179 8.98 -7.22 4.30
N PHE A 180 8.43 -6.87 3.14
CA PHE A 180 7.90 -7.84 2.18
C PHE A 180 8.99 -8.79 1.64
N LEU A 181 10.26 -8.35 1.55
CA LEU A 181 11.38 -9.21 1.14
C LEU A 181 11.67 -10.36 2.13
N VAL A 182 11.16 -10.28 3.36
CA VAL A 182 11.25 -11.38 4.33
C VAL A 182 10.45 -12.61 3.85
N ILE A 183 9.37 -12.41 3.10
CA ILE A 183 8.51 -13.49 2.63
C ILE A 183 9.24 -14.49 1.72
N PRO A 184 9.90 -14.08 0.61
CA PRO A 184 10.59 -15.05 -0.23
C PRO A 184 11.72 -15.78 0.49
N VAL A 185 12.40 -15.11 1.43
CA VAL A 185 13.40 -15.75 2.30
C VAL A 185 12.75 -16.79 3.22
N ALA A 186 11.61 -16.45 3.85
CA ALA A 186 10.87 -17.37 4.70
C ALA A 186 10.32 -18.58 3.93
N LEU A 187 9.81 -18.38 2.72
CA LEU A 187 9.36 -19.46 1.84
C LEU A 187 10.52 -20.38 1.45
N PHE A 188 11.67 -19.81 1.08
CA PHE A 188 12.87 -20.57 0.78
C PHE A 188 13.27 -21.49 1.94
N LEU A 189 13.38 -20.94 3.15
CA LEU A 189 13.72 -21.70 4.36
C LEU A 189 12.66 -22.77 4.67
N LEU A 190 11.39 -22.44 4.53
CA LEU A 190 10.28 -23.37 4.77
C LEU A 190 10.29 -24.55 3.79
N ASN A 191 10.55 -24.30 2.51
CA ASN A 191 10.64 -25.35 1.49
C ASN A 191 11.87 -26.24 1.70
N LEU A 192 12.99 -25.66 2.13
CA LEU A 192 14.20 -26.41 2.46
C LEU A 192 13.94 -27.39 3.62
N VAL A 193 13.26 -26.93 4.68
CA VAL A 193 12.88 -27.78 5.82
C VAL A 193 11.89 -28.88 5.42
N ARG A 194 11.00 -28.61 4.46
CA ARG A 194 10.02 -29.59 3.95
C ARG A 194 10.60 -30.58 2.92
N GLY A 195 11.85 -30.37 2.50
CA GLY A 195 12.47 -31.14 1.41
C GLY A 195 11.83 -30.90 0.04
N ASP A 196 11.01 -29.85 -0.10
CA ASP A 196 10.38 -29.47 -1.37
C ASP A 196 11.40 -28.64 -2.18
N LEU A 197 12.31 -29.32 -2.88
CA LEU A 197 13.37 -28.67 -3.67
C LEU A 197 12.87 -28.26 -5.07
N GLY A 198 13.22 -27.04 -5.49
CA GLY A 198 12.89 -26.44 -6.79
C GLY A 198 13.41 -25.00 -6.89
N LEU A 199 14.31 -24.71 -7.83
CA LEU A 199 14.88 -23.38 -8.03
C LEU A 199 14.44 -22.80 -9.39
N PRO A 200 13.85 -21.58 -9.44
CA PRO A 200 13.70 -20.61 -8.34
C PRO A 200 12.34 -20.67 -7.59
N GLU A 201 11.46 -21.62 -7.88
CA GLU A 201 10.09 -21.66 -7.36
C GLU A 201 9.96 -21.71 -5.83
N MET A 202 10.94 -22.28 -5.13
CA MET A 202 10.93 -22.34 -3.66
C MET A 202 11.00 -20.96 -2.98
N PHE A 203 11.42 -19.91 -3.71
CA PHE A 203 11.40 -18.53 -3.19
C PHE A 203 10.02 -17.89 -3.33
N PHE A 204 9.18 -18.34 -4.26
CA PHE A 204 7.94 -17.67 -4.64
C PHE A 204 6.68 -18.49 -4.37
N GLY A 205 6.86 -19.75 -3.96
CA GLY A 205 5.77 -20.69 -3.75
C GLY A 205 6.12 -21.81 -2.80
N TYR A 206 5.18 -22.71 -2.58
CA TYR A 206 5.37 -23.94 -1.82
C TYR A 206 4.56 -25.08 -2.45
N ARG A 207 4.92 -26.34 -2.16
CA ARG A 207 4.13 -27.48 -2.65
C ARG A 207 2.96 -27.80 -1.74
N MET A 208 1.78 -27.97 -2.33
CA MET A 208 0.59 -28.38 -1.59
C MET A 208 -0.28 -29.38 -2.36
N PRO A 209 -1.11 -30.17 -1.67
CA PRO A 209 -2.05 -31.07 -2.32
C PRO A 209 -3.04 -30.33 -3.21
N LEU A 210 -3.30 -30.85 -4.42
CA LEU A 210 -4.19 -30.23 -5.41
C LEU A 210 -5.61 -29.98 -4.86
N ARG A 211 -6.12 -30.93 -4.06
CA ARG A 211 -7.44 -30.81 -3.41
C ARG A 211 -7.53 -29.61 -2.46
N LYS A 212 -6.43 -29.31 -1.76
CA LYS A 212 -6.33 -28.20 -0.82
C LYS A 212 -6.12 -26.88 -1.58
N ALA A 213 -5.28 -26.89 -2.61
CA ALA A 213 -5.04 -25.72 -3.47
C ALA A 213 -6.32 -25.12 -4.06
N ARG A 214 -7.28 -25.96 -4.48
CA ARG A 214 -8.58 -25.52 -5.01
C ARG A 214 -9.45 -24.73 -4.02
N ARG A 215 -9.25 -24.91 -2.72
CA ARG A 215 -10.06 -24.27 -1.67
C ARG A 215 -9.36 -23.08 -1.03
N GLU A 216 -8.07 -22.92 -1.30
CA GLU A 216 -7.24 -21.87 -0.72
C GLU A 216 -6.96 -20.75 -1.71
N HIS A 217 -6.63 -19.58 -1.17
CA HIS A 217 -6.30 -18.39 -1.95
C HIS A 217 -4.86 -18.45 -2.45
N VAL A 218 -4.58 -19.36 -3.37
CA VAL A 218 -3.26 -19.56 -3.97
C VAL A 218 -3.36 -19.54 -5.50
N TRP A 219 -2.25 -19.30 -6.18
CA TRP A 219 -2.15 -19.43 -7.64
C TRP A 219 -1.38 -20.69 -8.00
N PRO A 220 -1.88 -21.54 -8.91
CA PRO A 220 -1.10 -22.67 -9.39
C PRO A 220 0.11 -22.16 -10.19
N MET A 221 1.31 -22.63 -9.83
CA MET A 221 2.55 -22.33 -10.55
C MET A 221 2.88 -23.40 -11.60
N GLU A 222 2.02 -24.41 -11.76
CA GLU A 222 2.15 -25.45 -12.78
C GLU A 222 0.99 -25.34 -13.75
N ARG A 223 1.26 -25.47 -15.05
CA ARG A 223 0.24 -25.48 -16.10
C ARG A 223 0.52 -26.56 -17.12
N VAL A 224 -0.53 -27.13 -17.71
CA VAL A 224 -0.41 -28.06 -18.84
C VAL A 224 -0.37 -27.24 -20.14
N VAL A 225 0.69 -27.39 -20.92
CA VAL A 225 0.83 -26.79 -22.26
C VAL A 225 1.15 -27.90 -23.24
N GLY A 226 0.20 -28.20 -24.12
CA GLY A 226 0.26 -29.37 -25.00
C GLY A 226 0.27 -30.66 -24.17
N ASP A 227 1.38 -31.40 -24.26
CA ASP A 227 1.55 -32.66 -23.54
C ASP A 227 2.44 -32.56 -22.28
N ARG A 228 2.96 -31.37 -21.97
CA ARG A 228 3.92 -31.18 -20.87
C ARG A 228 3.34 -30.31 -19.77
N VAL A 229 3.75 -30.60 -18.53
CA VAL A 229 3.53 -29.71 -17.38
C VAL A 229 4.70 -28.74 -17.32
N VAL A 230 4.42 -27.45 -17.42
CA VAL A 230 5.40 -26.37 -17.34
C VAL A 230 5.22 -25.59 -16.05
N LEU A 231 6.34 -25.21 -15.45
CA LEU A 231 6.37 -24.30 -14.30
C LEU A 231 6.27 -22.85 -14.80
N VAL A 232 5.35 -22.09 -14.21
CA VAL A 232 5.15 -20.66 -14.45
C VAL A 232 5.31 -19.96 -13.10
N LEU A 233 6.43 -19.25 -12.94
CA LEU A 233 6.78 -18.56 -11.68
C LEU A 233 5.78 -17.47 -11.31
N PHE A 234 5.32 -16.72 -12.30
CA PHE A 234 4.36 -15.63 -12.13
C PHE A 234 3.11 -15.94 -12.97
N PRO A 235 2.18 -16.76 -12.43
CA PRO A 235 0.98 -17.15 -13.15
C PRO A 235 0.08 -15.93 -13.39
N SER A 236 -0.32 -15.71 -14.65
CA SER A 236 -1.30 -14.69 -15.02
C SER A 236 -2.68 -15.01 -14.40
N ARG A 237 -3.55 -13.98 -14.28
CA ARG A 237 -4.93 -14.06 -13.74
C ARG A 237 -5.90 -14.91 -14.60
N ILE A 238 -5.48 -16.08 -15.07
CA ILE A 238 -6.28 -17.02 -15.85
C ILE A 238 -7.18 -17.82 -14.90
N GLU A 239 -8.33 -18.26 -15.38
CA GLU A 239 -9.30 -19.09 -14.66
C GLU A 239 -8.62 -20.30 -13.98
N PRO A 240 -8.42 -20.27 -12.65
CA PRO A 240 -7.65 -21.28 -11.94
C PRO A 240 -8.28 -22.66 -12.04
N ASP A 241 -9.61 -22.72 -12.17
CA ASP A 241 -10.40 -23.95 -12.13
C ASP A 241 -10.10 -24.88 -13.30
N GLU A 242 -9.91 -24.33 -14.51
CA GLU A 242 -9.53 -25.13 -15.67
C GLU A 242 -8.10 -25.68 -15.49
N THR A 243 -7.18 -24.87 -14.98
CA THR A 243 -5.80 -25.28 -14.69
C THR A 243 -5.76 -26.41 -13.67
N TYR A 244 -6.53 -26.29 -12.58
CA TYR A 244 -6.63 -27.34 -11.57
C TYR A 244 -7.28 -28.63 -12.12
N ALA A 245 -8.21 -28.53 -13.08
CA ALA A 245 -8.81 -29.69 -13.72
C ALA A 245 -7.84 -30.42 -14.65
N GLN A 246 -7.06 -29.67 -15.44
CA GLN A 246 -6.03 -30.23 -16.32
C GLN A 246 -4.93 -30.94 -15.52
N LEU A 247 -4.46 -30.35 -14.41
CA LEU A 247 -3.47 -30.97 -13.52
C LEU A 247 -4.01 -32.24 -12.85
N ALA A 248 -5.29 -32.25 -12.46
CA ALA A 248 -5.94 -33.43 -11.90
C ALA A 248 -6.01 -34.59 -12.90
N ARG A 249 -6.37 -34.31 -14.16
CA ARG A 249 -6.42 -35.31 -15.25
C ARG A 249 -5.06 -35.95 -15.53
N ARG A 250 -3.97 -35.24 -15.21
CA ARG A 250 -2.58 -35.72 -15.32
C ARG A 250 -2.07 -36.44 -14.08
N GLY A 251 -2.93 -36.73 -13.10
CA GLY A 251 -2.55 -37.47 -11.89
C GLY A 251 -1.61 -36.70 -10.95
N ARG A 252 -1.59 -35.36 -11.00
CA ARG A 252 -0.77 -34.55 -10.09
C ARG A 252 -1.45 -34.45 -8.72
N ASP A 253 -0.87 -35.10 -7.70
CA ASP A 253 -1.38 -35.03 -6.33
C ASP A 253 -0.89 -33.80 -5.56
N ARG A 254 0.38 -33.42 -5.74
CA ARG A 254 0.99 -32.20 -5.17
C ARG A 254 1.50 -31.31 -6.30
N ILE A 255 1.23 -30.01 -6.17
CA ILE A 255 1.62 -29.00 -7.15
C ILE A 255 2.30 -27.82 -6.45
N TRP A 256 3.18 -27.12 -7.17
CA TRP A 256 3.67 -25.82 -6.74
C TRP A 256 2.58 -24.76 -6.82
N VAL A 257 2.47 -23.97 -5.76
CA VAL A 257 1.54 -22.85 -5.70
C VAL A 257 2.23 -21.60 -5.16
N SER A 258 1.80 -20.43 -5.63
CA SER A 258 2.22 -19.15 -5.08
C SER A 258 1.14 -18.59 -4.14
N PRO A 259 1.49 -18.12 -2.93
CA PRO A 259 0.53 -17.53 -2.01
C PRO A 259 0.02 -16.20 -2.56
N LYS A 260 -1.29 -15.94 -2.48
CA LYS A 260 -1.82 -14.60 -2.72
C LYS A 260 -1.51 -13.73 -1.51
N PHE A 261 -0.40 -12.99 -1.52
CA PHE A 261 -0.09 -12.09 -0.43
C PHE A 261 -0.93 -10.81 -0.52
N PRO A 262 -1.69 -10.48 0.53
CA PRO A 262 -2.43 -9.22 0.58
C PRO A 262 -1.47 -8.05 0.80
N PHE A 263 -1.62 -6.98 0.02
CA PHE A 263 -0.80 -5.77 0.13
C PHE A 263 -0.94 -5.09 1.51
N MET A 264 -2.11 -5.23 2.14
CA MET A 264 -2.42 -4.60 3.42
C MET A 264 -1.53 -5.06 4.58
N VAL A 265 -1.10 -6.32 4.58
CA VAL A 265 -0.31 -6.89 5.68
C VAL A 265 1.10 -6.29 5.74
N PRO A 266 1.88 -6.29 4.64
CA PRO A 266 3.13 -5.53 4.58
C PRO A 266 2.93 -4.06 4.90
N LEU A 267 1.85 -3.44 4.41
CA LEU A 267 1.56 -2.03 4.66
C LEU A 267 1.39 -1.71 6.14
N LEU A 268 0.64 -2.55 6.88
CA LEU A 268 0.50 -2.45 8.33
C LEU A 268 1.85 -2.61 9.04
N MET A 269 2.62 -3.63 8.66
CA MET A 269 3.93 -3.88 9.27
C MET A 269 4.88 -2.70 9.02
N GLY A 270 4.90 -2.15 7.80
CA GLY A 270 5.70 -0.99 7.45
C GLY A 270 5.24 0.28 8.16
N PHE A 271 3.93 0.44 8.40
CA PHE A 271 3.38 1.55 9.18
C PHE A 271 3.86 1.50 10.64
N VAL A 272 3.71 0.35 11.29
CA VAL A 272 4.20 0.15 12.67
C VAL A 272 5.72 0.31 12.73
N ALA A 273 6.44 -0.28 11.79
CA ALA A 273 7.90 -0.15 11.71
C ALA A 273 8.33 1.30 11.46
N ALA A 274 7.60 2.06 10.65
CA ALA A 274 7.87 3.48 10.47
C ALA A 274 7.78 4.19 11.82
N PHE A 275 6.68 4.08 12.57
CA PHE A 275 6.57 4.76 13.86
C PHE A 275 7.62 4.34 14.91
N LEU A 276 7.95 3.04 14.98
CA LEU A 276 8.84 2.50 16.02
C LEU A 276 10.32 2.58 15.64
N LEU A 277 10.66 2.15 14.42
CA LEU A 277 12.03 1.94 13.98
C LEU A 277 12.58 3.12 13.21
N GLY A 278 11.76 3.91 12.51
CA GLY A 278 12.27 4.96 11.62
C GLY A 278 12.12 4.65 10.14
N ASP A 279 12.85 5.41 9.33
CA ASP A 279 13.01 5.17 7.90
C ASP A 279 14.10 4.11 7.68
N LEU A 280 13.67 2.85 7.46
CA LEU A 280 14.60 1.72 7.28
C LEU A 280 15.38 1.86 5.97
N MET A 281 14.76 2.44 4.94
CA MET A 281 15.41 2.65 3.66
C MET A 281 16.53 3.68 3.81
N ALA A 282 16.26 4.80 4.49
CA ALA A 282 17.28 5.80 4.82
C ALA A 282 18.41 5.18 5.64
N ALA A 283 18.09 4.36 6.64
CA ALA A 283 19.10 3.70 7.46
C ALA A 283 20.01 2.78 6.65
N LEU A 284 19.46 1.98 5.73
CA LEU A 284 20.23 1.08 4.88
C LEU A 284 21.12 1.85 3.89
N VAL A 285 20.54 2.85 3.21
CA VAL A 285 21.25 3.63 2.19
C VAL A 285 22.35 4.48 2.82
N LEU A 286 22.05 5.20 3.91
CA LEU A 286 23.02 6.09 4.55
C LEU A 286 24.14 5.30 5.23
N ARG A 287 23.85 4.15 5.86
CA ARG A 287 24.92 3.27 6.40
C ARG A 287 25.79 2.70 5.29
N GLY A 288 25.17 2.25 4.19
CA GLY A 288 25.90 1.74 3.02
C GLY A 288 26.81 2.78 2.37
N ILE A 289 26.35 4.03 2.28
CA ILE A 289 27.12 5.15 1.70
C ILE A 289 28.22 5.64 2.67
N LEU A 290 27.91 5.74 3.97
CA LEU A 290 28.84 6.28 4.98
C LEU A 290 29.83 5.23 5.51
N GLY A 291 29.73 3.97 5.08
CA GLY A 291 30.65 2.89 5.44
C GLY A 291 30.71 2.59 6.94
N ARG A 292 29.63 2.89 7.68
CA ARG A 292 29.49 2.63 9.12
C ARG A 292 28.34 1.68 9.40
#